data_AF-A0A2W7QF87-F1
#
_entry.id   AF-A0A2W7QF87-F1
#
_cell.length_a   1.000
_cell.length_b   1.000
_cell.length_c   1.000
_cell.angle_alpha   90.00
_cell.angle_beta   90.00
_cell.angle_gamma   90.00
#
_symmetry.space_group_name_H-M   'P 1'
#
loop_
_entity.id
_entity.type
_entity.pdbx_description
1 polymer ?
#
loop_
_entity_poly.entity_id
_entity_poly.type
_entity_poly.pdbx_seq_one_letter_code
_entity_poly.pdbx_strand_id
1 'polypeptide(L)'
;MKDKIAYRIINDIYDSILKGNHFGNIPVNQGFGYSIFRKSNQKIERFGIVGTYRYEKFKTEHLGARISFLPLESIVSPILVSNGLMGDSILEELPATISFSTANDFLVADKDALTTFASERLPIVIENETDIDNFIQAHIDFYFQFIEPFFNRWCDIRDLLPLIENMETSKAFDFFGTGAVFKLLTIWKLCNHPKVSFEIERWENNFLQMRKNDPTEIQYERYYNASNQLSEVLSKTEPLYEWDPEYLKLK
;
A
#
# COMPACT_ATOMS: atom_id res chain seq x y z
N MET A 1 -16.90 13.80 -24.80
CA MET A 1 -15.44 13.93 -24.98
C MET A 1 -14.71 13.28 -23.82
N LYS A 2 -14.97 13.69 -22.57
CA LYS A 2 -14.43 13.07 -21.34
C LYS A 2 -14.57 11.53 -21.29
N ASP A 3 -15.77 11.01 -21.54
CA ASP A 3 -16.00 9.54 -21.49
C ASP A 3 -15.32 8.77 -22.64
N LYS A 4 -15.10 9.42 -23.80
CA LYS A 4 -14.39 8.80 -24.94
C LYS A 4 -12.88 8.74 -24.70
N ILE A 5 -12.30 9.80 -24.13
CA ILE A 5 -10.89 9.87 -23.76
C ILE A 5 -10.59 8.86 -22.65
N ALA A 6 -11.44 8.84 -21.62
CA ALA A 6 -11.41 7.85 -20.55
C ALA A 6 -11.41 6.40 -21.08
N TYR A 7 -12.34 6.09 -21.99
CA TYR A 7 -12.48 4.77 -22.58
C TYR A 7 -11.24 4.36 -23.41
N ARG A 8 -10.71 5.28 -24.21
CA ARG A 8 -9.49 5.07 -25.01
C ARG A 8 -8.26 4.84 -24.11
N ILE A 9 -8.05 5.71 -23.12
CA ILE A 9 -6.97 5.58 -22.15
C ILE A 9 -7.01 4.21 -21.45
N ILE A 10 -8.19 3.80 -20.99
CA ILE A 10 -8.35 2.50 -20.33
C ILE A 10 -8.02 1.37 -21.30
N ASN A 11 -8.58 1.36 -22.51
CA ASN A 11 -8.40 0.27 -23.44
C ASN A 11 -6.97 0.16 -23.97
N ASP A 12 -6.31 1.28 -24.29
CA ASP A 12 -4.96 1.25 -24.87
C ASP A 12 -3.93 0.81 -23.81
N ILE A 13 -4.05 1.33 -22.58
CA ILE A 13 -3.23 0.88 -21.44
C ILE A 13 -3.54 -0.58 -21.10
N TYR A 14 -4.81 -0.98 -21.24
CA TYR A 14 -5.23 -2.36 -21.04
C TYR A 14 -4.57 -3.31 -22.03
N ASP A 15 -4.69 -3.03 -23.32
CA ASP A 15 -4.17 -3.90 -24.38
C ASP A 15 -2.65 -4.01 -24.33
N SER A 16 -1.95 -2.94 -23.94
CA SER A 16 -0.49 -2.92 -23.83
C SER A 16 0.06 -3.64 -22.60
N ILE A 17 -0.63 -3.61 -21.46
CA ILE A 17 -0.11 -4.15 -20.20
C ILE A 17 -0.70 -5.54 -19.86
N LEU A 18 -1.90 -5.87 -20.35
CA LEU A 18 -2.79 -6.78 -19.60
C LEU A 18 -3.39 -7.97 -20.35
N LYS A 19 -2.73 -8.51 -21.37
CA LYS A 19 -3.11 -9.84 -21.90
C LYS A 19 -2.96 -10.94 -20.81
N GLY A 20 -3.97 -11.11 -19.94
CA GLY A 20 -4.08 -12.20 -18.96
C GLY A 20 -4.46 -11.85 -17.50
N ASN A 21 -4.70 -10.60 -17.13
CA ASN A 21 -5.01 -10.20 -15.73
C ASN A 21 -6.52 -9.90 -15.48
N HIS A 22 -6.99 -9.93 -14.22
CA HIS A 22 -8.38 -9.62 -13.83
C HIS A 22 -8.60 -8.12 -13.54
N PHE A 23 -9.85 -7.62 -13.59
CA PHE A 23 -10.16 -6.17 -13.57
C PHE A 23 -11.36 -5.76 -12.74
N GLY A 24 -11.32 -4.51 -12.26
CA GLY A 24 -12.50 -3.75 -11.82
C GLY A 24 -12.23 -2.24 -11.88
N ASN A 25 -13.23 -1.47 -12.33
CA ASN A 25 -13.19 -0.01 -12.42
C ASN A 25 -13.67 0.63 -11.11
N ILE A 26 -13.01 1.70 -10.66
CA ILE A 26 -13.48 2.52 -9.54
C ILE A 26 -13.77 3.93 -10.09
N PRO A 27 -15.04 4.34 -10.27
CA PRO A 27 -15.37 5.70 -10.65
C PRO A 27 -15.00 6.67 -9.51
N VAL A 28 -14.48 7.86 -9.86
CA VAL A 28 -14.04 8.87 -8.88
C VAL A 28 -14.89 10.13 -9.02
N ASN A 29 -15.55 10.56 -7.93
CA ASN A 29 -16.63 11.56 -7.94
C ASN A 29 -16.27 12.99 -8.41
N GLN A 30 -14.98 13.36 -8.50
CA GLN A 30 -14.54 14.72 -8.90
C GLN A 30 -13.42 14.72 -9.96
N GLY A 31 -13.25 13.62 -10.68
CA GLY A 31 -12.13 13.41 -11.59
C GLY A 31 -12.37 12.28 -12.57
N PHE A 32 -11.30 11.87 -13.23
CA PHE A 32 -11.23 10.57 -13.86
C PHE A 32 -10.07 9.83 -13.19
N GLY A 33 -10.37 8.75 -12.49
CA GLY A 33 -9.37 7.84 -11.98
C GLY A 33 -9.74 6.45 -12.41
N TYR A 34 -8.72 5.68 -12.77
CA TYR A 34 -8.85 4.27 -12.99
C TYR A 34 -7.79 3.59 -12.14
N SER A 35 -8.13 2.42 -11.62
CA SER A 35 -7.18 1.53 -10.98
C SER A 35 -7.23 0.22 -11.70
N ILE A 36 -6.07 -0.25 -12.11
CA ILE A 36 -5.86 -1.60 -12.58
C ILE A 36 -5.38 -2.39 -11.38
N PHE A 37 -5.95 -3.57 -11.16
CA PHE A 37 -5.51 -4.44 -10.08
C PHE A 37 -5.38 -5.88 -10.50
N ARG A 38 -4.37 -6.56 -9.97
CA ARG A 38 -4.24 -8.01 -10.07
C ARG A 38 -4.55 -8.60 -8.69
N LYS A 39 -5.50 -9.52 -8.62
CA LYS A 39 -5.88 -10.20 -7.38
C LYS A 39 -5.47 -11.67 -7.44
N SER A 40 -4.82 -12.13 -6.39
CA SER A 40 -4.62 -13.54 -6.07
C SER A 40 -5.27 -13.86 -4.73
N ASN A 41 -5.15 -15.11 -4.27
CA ASN A 41 -5.60 -15.50 -2.93
C ASN A 41 -4.76 -14.85 -1.82
N GLN A 42 -3.53 -14.41 -2.11
CA GLN A 42 -2.58 -13.89 -1.11
C GLN A 42 -2.49 -12.36 -1.10
N LYS A 43 -2.71 -11.71 -2.24
CA LYS A 43 -2.53 -10.27 -2.35
C LYS A 43 -3.39 -9.64 -3.44
N ILE A 44 -3.51 -8.32 -3.33
CA ILE A 44 -4.01 -7.46 -4.40
C ILE A 44 -2.93 -6.45 -4.72
N GLU A 45 -2.45 -6.49 -5.96
CA GLU A 45 -1.60 -5.44 -6.51
C GLU A 45 -2.49 -4.45 -7.22
N ARG A 46 -2.30 -3.15 -6.95
CA ARG A 46 -3.02 -2.10 -7.64
C ARG A 46 -2.04 -1.07 -8.16
N PHE A 47 -2.18 -0.70 -9.41
CA PHE A 47 -1.64 0.52 -9.95
C PHE A 47 -2.78 1.34 -10.54
N GLY A 48 -2.62 2.64 -10.60
CA GLY A 48 -3.70 3.47 -11.08
C GLY A 48 -3.37 4.93 -10.94
N ILE A 49 -4.31 5.74 -11.39
CA ILE A 49 -4.18 7.18 -11.39
C ILE A 49 -5.36 7.76 -10.66
N VAL A 50 -5.07 8.80 -9.88
CA VAL A 50 -6.07 9.79 -9.51
C VAL A 50 -5.77 11.05 -10.33
N GLY A 51 -6.47 11.21 -11.44
CA GLY A 51 -6.41 12.44 -12.22
C GLY A 51 -7.50 13.40 -11.78
N THR A 52 -7.16 14.67 -11.61
CA THR A 52 -8.14 15.70 -11.24
C THR A 52 -8.48 16.54 -12.46
N TYR A 53 -9.77 16.87 -12.62
CA TYR A 53 -10.15 17.96 -13.51
C TYR A 53 -9.95 19.26 -12.75
N ARG A 54 -8.98 20.09 -13.18
CA ARG A 54 -8.85 21.47 -12.71
C ARG A 54 -8.99 22.40 -13.90
N TYR A 55 -9.89 23.39 -13.78
CA TYR A 55 -10.14 24.37 -14.85
C TYR A 55 -10.43 23.73 -16.22
N GLU A 56 -11.31 22.72 -16.23
CA GLU A 56 -11.71 21.93 -17.42
C GLU A 56 -10.61 21.08 -18.06
N LYS A 57 -9.37 21.14 -17.57
CA LYS A 57 -8.24 20.31 -18.03
C LYS A 57 -8.04 19.13 -17.10
N PHE A 58 -7.73 17.97 -17.69
CA PHE A 58 -7.34 16.79 -16.92
C PHE A 58 -5.85 16.90 -16.59
N LYS A 59 -5.49 16.69 -15.31
CA LYS A 59 -4.12 16.71 -14.83
C LYS A 59 -3.82 15.50 -13.96
N THR A 60 -2.68 14.84 -14.21
CA THR A 60 -2.07 13.89 -13.27
C THR A 60 -0.75 14.44 -12.74
N GLU A 61 -0.57 14.39 -11.43
CA GLU A 61 0.63 14.88 -10.73
C GLU A 61 1.47 13.74 -10.15
N HIS A 62 0.86 12.56 -9.98
CA HIS A 62 1.48 11.42 -9.32
C HIS A 62 1.08 10.12 -9.99
N LEU A 63 2.05 9.22 -10.11
CA LEU A 63 1.85 7.82 -10.46
C LEU A 63 2.36 6.96 -9.31
N GLY A 64 1.74 5.80 -9.12
CA GLY A 64 2.15 4.90 -8.06
C GLY A 64 1.42 3.57 -8.10
N ALA A 65 1.84 2.70 -7.18
CA ALA A 65 1.22 1.42 -6.95
C ALA A 65 1.17 1.09 -5.47
N ARG A 66 0.30 0.14 -5.14
CA ARG A 66 0.11 -0.40 -3.80
C ARG A 66 -0.06 -1.92 -3.86
N ILE A 67 0.37 -2.59 -2.82
CA ILE A 67 0.09 -4.01 -2.57
C ILE A 67 -0.65 -4.12 -1.24
N SER A 68 -1.76 -4.85 -1.26
CA SER A 68 -2.49 -5.29 -0.08
C SER A 68 -2.22 -6.78 0.12
N PHE A 69 -1.47 -7.15 1.15
CA PHE A 69 -1.31 -8.56 1.53
C PHE A 69 -2.56 -8.99 2.31
N LEU A 70 -3.41 -9.81 1.68
CA LEU A 70 -4.74 -10.13 2.19
C LEU A 70 -4.70 -10.79 3.58
N PRO A 71 -3.79 -11.74 3.88
CA PRO A 71 -3.73 -12.32 5.22
C PRO A 71 -3.37 -11.31 6.31
N LEU A 72 -2.60 -10.27 5.98
CA LEU A 72 -2.28 -9.20 6.90
C LEU A 72 -3.46 -8.26 7.12
N GLU A 73 -3.99 -7.69 6.03
CA GLU A 73 -5.04 -6.67 6.11
C GLU A 73 -6.36 -7.25 6.63
N SER A 74 -6.64 -8.54 6.39
CA SER A 74 -7.81 -9.21 6.98
C SER A 74 -7.78 -9.28 8.51
N ILE A 75 -6.60 -9.15 9.13
CA ILE A 75 -6.42 -9.10 10.59
C ILE A 75 -6.37 -7.65 11.06
N VAL A 76 -5.48 -6.85 10.48
CA VAL A 76 -5.13 -5.53 11.03
C VAL A 76 -6.23 -4.51 10.79
N SER A 77 -6.76 -4.41 9.57
CA SER A 77 -7.66 -3.31 9.20
C SER A 77 -8.97 -3.31 9.99
N PRO A 78 -9.63 -4.46 10.22
CA PRO A 78 -10.83 -4.50 11.07
C PRO A 78 -10.56 -4.02 12.49
N ILE A 79 -9.41 -4.37 13.08
CA ILE A 79 -9.03 -3.94 14.44
C ILE A 79 -8.83 -2.42 14.47
N LEU A 80 -8.16 -1.85 13.46
CA LEU A 80 -7.96 -0.40 13.39
C LEU A 80 -9.28 0.35 13.26
N VAL A 81 -10.21 -0.15 12.44
CA VAL A 81 -11.52 0.47 12.25
C VAL A 81 -12.40 0.34 13.50
N SER A 82 -12.47 -0.85 14.11
CA SER A 82 -13.30 -1.08 15.30
C SER A 82 -12.87 -0.24 16.50
N ASN A 83 -11.59 0.14 16.55
CA ASN A 83 -11.03 1.01 17.59
C ASN A 83 -10.94 2.47 17.17
N GLY A 84 -11.51 2.87 16.02
CA GLY A 84 -11.56 4.27 15.57
C GLY A 84 -10.19 4.86 15.21
N LEU A 85 -9.20 4.02 14.87
CA LEU A 85 -7.89 4.44 14.37
C LEU A 85 -7.92 4.69 12.86
N MET A 86 -8.87 4.10 12.14
CA MET A 86 -9.11 4.32 10.71
C MET A 86 -10.60 4.49 10.42
N GLY A 87 -10.93 5.19 9.33
CA GLY A 87 -12.29 5.28 8.81
C GLY A 87 -12.74 3.94 8.23
N ASP A 88 -14.04 3.65 8.33
CA ASP A 88 -14.66 2.41 7.87
C ASP A 88 -14.62 2.23 6.35
N SER A 89 -14.64 3.32 5.59
CA SER A 89 -14.49 3.33 4.13
C SER A 89 -13.25 2.58 3.64
N ILE A 90 -12.21 2.46 4.48
CA ILE A 90 -10.98 1.74 4.12
C ILE A 90 -11.21 0.23 3.95
N LEU A 91 -12.21 -0.35 4.62
CA LEU A 91 -12.52 -1.78 4.51
C LEU A 91 -13.14 -2.10 3.15
N GLU A 92 -13.93 -1.19 2.59
CA GLU A 92 -14.47 -1.31 1.23
C GLU A 92 -13.36 -1.13 0.19
N GLU A 93 -12.43 -0.21 0.45
CA GLU A 93 -11.33 0.07 -0.46
C GLU A 93 -10.22 -0.97 -0.42
N LEU A 94 -10.13 -1.83 0.60
CA LEU A 94 -9.00 -2.73 0.89
C LEU A 94 -7.70 -1.94 1.11
N PRO A 95 -7.23 -1.79 2.36
CA PRO A 95 -6.08 -0.95 2.67
C PRO A 95 -4.80 -1.45 2.01
N ALA A 96 -3.90 -0.51 1.73
CA ALA A 96 -2.56 -0.84 1.26
C ALA A 96 -1.71 -1.33 2.44
N THR A 97 -1.01 -2.44 2.23
CA THR A 97 0.07 -2.84 3.13
C THR A 97 1.31 -2.01 2.83
N ILE A 98 1.71 -1.97 1.55
CA ILE A 98 2.83 -1.16 1.07
C ILE A 98 2.40 -0.39 -0.18
N SER A 99 3.04 0.76 -0.41
CA SER A 99 2.82 1.57 -1.60
C SER A 99 4.04 2.39 -1.93
N PHE A 100 4.20 2.72 -3.21
CA PHE A 100 5.13 3.75 -3.64
C PHE A 100 4.43 4.71 -4.60
N SER A 101 4.98 5.91 -4.72
CA SER A 101 4.57 6.86 -5.74
C SER A 101 5.77 7.69 -6.19
N THR A 102 5.59 8.49 -7.24
CA THR A 102 6.57 9.51 -7.62
C THR A 102 6.82 10.58 -6.54
N ALA A 103 6.02 10.59 -5.47
CA ALA A 103 6.23 11.44 -4.29
C ALA A 103 6.77 10.68 -3.06
N ASN A 104 6.85 9.34 -3.11
CA ASN A 104 7.27 8.51 -1.99
C ASN A 104 8.00 7.25 -2.47
N ASP A 105 9.32 7.21 -2.25
CA ASP A 105 10.27 6.40 -3.02
C ASP A 105 10.91 5.23 -2.24
N PHE A 106 10.53 4.98 -0.99
CA PHE A 106 11.25 4.05 -0.09
C PHE A 106 11.33 2.60 -0.57
N LEU A 107 10.55 2.23 -1.59
CA LEU A 107 10.34 0.86 -2.04
C LEU A 107 10.75 0.59 -3.48
N VAL A 108 11.23 1.60 -4.19
CA VAL A 108 11.71 1.47 -5.57
C VAL A 108 13.22 1.31 -5.55
N ALA A 109 13.73 0.31 -6.28
CA ALA A 109 15.16 0.02 -6.33
C ALA A 109 15.98 1.15 -6.96
N ASP A 110 15.46 1.75 -8.04
CA ASP A 110 16.10 2.85 -8.77
C ASP A 110 15.38 4.18 -8.53
N LYS A 111 15.76 4.83 -7.42
CA LYS A 111 15.18 6.12 -6.99
C LYS A 111 15.56 7.28 -7.92
N ASP A 112 16.76 7.24 -8.49
CA ASP A 112 17.24 8.28 -9.40
C ASP A 112 16.46 8.24 -10.72
N ALA A 113 16.21 7.05 -11.26
CA ALA A 113 15.34 6.88 -12.41
C ALA A 113 13.90 7.32 -12.10
N LEU A 114 13.36 7.02 -10.92
CA LEU A 114 12.01 7.45 -10.52
C LEU A 114 11.92 8.98 -10.45
N THR A 115 12.95 9.62 -9.88
CA THR A 115 13.04 11.09 -9.78
C THR A 115 13.15 11.73 -11.16
N THR A 116 13.99 11.17 -12.04
CA THR A 116 14.15 11.63 -13.42
C THR A 116 12.83 11.52 -14.17
N PHE A 117 12.17 10.36 -14.10
CA PHE A 117 10.87 10.14 -14.71
C PHE A 117 9.85 11.17 -14.23
N ALA A 118 9.75 11.39 -12.92
CA ALA A 118 8.82 12.35 -12.34
C ALA A 118 9.10 13.78 -12.84
N SER A 119 10.36 14.17 -12.95
CA SER A 119 10.75 15.52 -13.41
C SER A 119 10.50 15.76 -14.90
N GLU A 120 10.65 14.72 -15.73
CA GLU A 120 10.55 14.83 -17.18
C GLU A 120 9.12 14.61 -17.70
N ARG A 121 8.33 13.79 -16.99
CA ARG A 121 7.02 13.33 -17.47
C ARG A 121 5.84 13.88 -16.66
N LEU A 122 6.05 14.46 -15.46
CA LEU A 122 4.96 14.96 -14.63
C LEU A 122 5.06 16.49 -14.37
N PRO A 123 3.92 17.20 -14.23
CA PRO A 123 2.55 16.70 -14.40
C PRO A 123 2.17 16.54 -15.88
N ILE A 124 1.30 15.58 -16.19
CA ILE A 124 0.71 15.47 -17.54
C ILE A 124 -0.61 16.22 -17.54
N VAL A 125 -0.77 17.15 -18.49
CA VAL A 125 -2.01 17.90 -18.73
C VAL A 125 -2.55 17.49 -20.09
N ILE A 126 -3.82 17.05 -20.15
CA ILE A 126 -4.46 16.63 -21.42
C ILE A 126 -5.29 17.79 -21.96
N GLU A 127 -4.88 18.31 -23.12
CA GLU A 127 -5.57 19.39 -23.86
C GLU A 127 -5.95 18.96 -25.28
N ASN A 128 -5.21 18.02 -25.88
CA ASN A 128 -5.41 17.52 -27.23
C ASN A 128 -5.12 16.00 -27.34
N GLU A 129 -5.30 15.42 -28.53
CA GLU A 129 -5.08 13.98 -28.77
C GLU A 129 -3.62 13.55 -28.61
N THR A 130 -2.64 14.40 -28.95
CA THR A 130 -1.22 14.10 -28.73
C THR A 130 -0.90 13.97 -27.24
N ASP A 131 -1.56 14.75 -26.38
CA ASP A 131 -1.40 14.63 -24.93
C ASP A 131 -1.96 13.31 -24.40
N ILE A 132 -3.00 12.77 -25.05
CA ILE A 132 -3.55 11.45 -24.72
C ILE A 132 -2.53 10.36 -25.06
N ASP A 133 -1.89 10.43 -26.22
CA ASP A 133 -0.86 9.47 -26.62
C ASP A 133 0.37 9.56 -25.68
N ASN A 134 0.82 10.78 -25.36
CA ASN A 134 1.89 11.01 -24.39
C ASN A 134 1.53 10.48 -23.00
N PHE A 135 0.28 10.66 -22.59
CA PHE A 135 -0.23 10.13 -21.34
C PHE A 135 -0.19 8.60 -21.34
N ILE A 136 -0.75 7.94 -22.35
CA ILE A 136 -0.76 6.47 -22.45
C ILE A 136 0.68 5.94 -22.43
N GLN A 137 1.58 6.52 -23.22
CA GLN A 137 2.97 6.09 -23.27
C GLN A 137 3.68 6.26 -21.92
N ALA A 138 3.48 7.38 -21.23
CA ALA A 138 4.05 7.58 -19.89
C ALA A 138 3.58 6.51 -18.89
N HIS A 139 2.33 6.04 -18.99
CA HIS A 139 1.83 4.97 -18.12
C HIS A 139 2.43 3.61 -18.44
N ILE A 140 2.57 3.29 -19.72
CA ILE A 140 3.20 2.06 -20.19
C ILE A 140 4.68 2.05 -19.73
N ASP A 141 5.40 3.15 -19.98
CA ASP A 141 6.80 3.32 -19.55
C ASP A 141 6.92 3.17 -18.03
N PHE A 142 6.08 3.88 -17.26
CA PHE A 142 6.10 3.82 -15.80
C PHE A 142 5.80 2.41 -15.28
N TYR A 143 4.87 1.70 -15.92
CA TYR A 143 4.51 0.35 -15.53
C TYR A 143 5.71 -0.60 -15.65
N PHE A 144 6.31 -0.68 -16.84
CA PHE A 144 7.41 -1.60 -17.10
C PHE A 144 8.69 -1.19 -16.36
N GLN A 145 8.93 0.12 -16.19
CA GLN A 145 10.15 0.60 -15.53
C GLN A 145 10.09 0.50 -14.00
N PHE A 146 8.92 0.68 -13.38
CA PHE A 146 8.82 0.78 -11.91
C PHE A 146 7.77 -0.16 -11.29
N ILE A 147 6.56 -0.25 -11.87
CA ILE A 147 5.46 -0.99 -11.25
C ILE A 147 5.69 -2.50 -11.29
N GLU A 148 6.05 -3.04 -12.45
CA GLU A 148 6.32 -4.47 -12.61
C GLU A 148 7.51 -4.93 -11.76
N PRO A 149 8.67 -4.23 -11.76
CA PRO A 149 9.75 -4.52 -10.83
C PRO A 149 9.33 -4.47 -9.35
N PHE A 150 8.51 -3.48 -8.97
CA PHE A 150 7.96 -3.38 -7.61
C PHE A 150 7.08 -4.60 -7.26
N PHE A 151 6.13 -4.98 -8.11
CA PHE A 151 5.27 -6.14 -7.88
C PHE A 151 6.03 -7.47 -7.86
N ASN A 152 7.07 -7.59 -8.68
CA ASN A 152 7.94 -8.76 -8.69
C ASN A 152 8.82 -8.83 -7.44
N ARG A 153 9.30 -7.68 -6.93
CA ARG A 153 10.15 -7.63 -5.72
C ARG A 153 9.39 -7.91 -4.44
N TRP A 154 8.16 -7.42 -4.34
CA TRP A 154 7.29 -7.56 -3.17
C TRP A 154 6.21 -8.59 -3.45
N CYS A 155 6.66 -9.79 -3.84
CA CYS A 155 5.74 -10.81 -4.32
C CYS A 155 5.05 -11.54 -3.16
N ASP A 156 5.75 -11.64 -2.04
CA ASP A 156 5.38 -12.37 -0.84
C ASP A 156 5.53 -11.47 0.40
N ILE A 157 4.70 -11.67 1.43
CA ILE A 157 4.77 -10.87 2.66
C ILE A 157 6.12 -11.04 3.38
N ARG A 158 6.78 -12.20 3.23
CA ARG A 158 8.11 -12.47 3.76
C ARG A 158 9.19 -11.59 3.14
N ASP A 159 8.97 -11.07 1.93
CA ASP A 159 9.92 -10.17 1.27
C ASP A 159 10.12 -8.87 2.07
N LEU A 160 9.19 -8.52 2.97
CA LEU A 160 9.27 -7.38 3.88
C LEU A 160 10.20 -7.60 5.08
N LEU A 161 10.47 -8.86 5.47
CA LEU A 161 11.22 -9.20 6.68
C LEU A 161 12.61 -8.51 6.76
N PRO A 162 13.44 -8.48 5.69
CA PRO A 162 14.73 -7.79 5.73
C PRO A 162 14.61 -6.29 6.04
N LEU A 163 13.53 -5.66 5.60
CA LEU A 163 13.30 -4.23 5.84
C LEU A 163 12.88 -3.97 7.28
N ILE A 164 11.98 -4.79 7.80
CA ILE A 164 11.31 -4.52 9.07
C ILE A 164 12.06 -5.04 10.30
N GLU A 165 13.00 -5.98 10.12
CA GLU A 165 13.66 -6.72 11.20
C GLU A 165 14.32 -5.82 12.26
N ASN A 166 14.91 -4.71 11.82
CA ASN A 166 15.56 -3.71 12.68
C ASN A 166 15.01 -2.30 12.42
N MET A 167 13.79 -2.20 11.91
CA MET A 167 13.20 -0.91 11.57
C MET A 167 12.88 -0.13 12.86
N GLU A 168 13.34 1.11 12.93
CA GLU A 168 12.95 2.03 14.00
C GLU A 168 11.46 2.34 13.93
N THR A 169 10.82 2.51 15.10
CA THR A 169 9.38 2.80 15.19
C THR A 169 8.95 3.97 14.32
N SER A 170 9.68 5.09 14.35
CA SER A 170 9.38 6.27 13.52
C SER A 170 9.33 5.93 12.04
N LYS A 171 10.35 5.21 11.55
CA LYS A 171 10.40 4.72 10.17
C LYS A 171 9.27 3.76 9.84
N ALA A 172 8.84 2.94 10.81
CA ALA A 172 7.68 2.07 10.60
C ALA A 172 6.39 2.88 10.40
N PHE A 173 6.20 3.97 11.15
CA PHE A 173 5.07 4.88 10.93
C PHE A 173 5.17 5.62 9.58
N ASP A 174 6.36 6.04 9.16
CA ASP A 174 6.57 6.62 7.84
C ASP A 174 6.26 5.61 6.71
N PHE A 175 6.58 4.33 6.94
CA PHE A 175 6.45 3.26 5.96
C PHE A 175 5.03 2.68 5.85
N PHE A 176 4.42 2.33 6.97
CA PHE A 176 3.12 1.66 7.04
C PHE A 176 1.95 2.60 7.34
N GLY A 177 2.24 3.84 7.74
CA GLY A 177 1.25 4.82 8.17
C GLY A 177 0.59 4.45 9.50
N THR A 178 -0.67 4.86 9.65
CA THR A 178 -1.48 4.50 10.80
C THR A 178 -1.54 2.98 10.95
N GLY A 179 -1.23 2.52 12.16
CA GLY A 179 -1.22 1.10 12.49
C GLY A 179 0.06 0.32 12.14
N ALA A 180 1.16 1.03 11.87
CA ALA A 180 2.48 0.45 11.61
C ALA A 180 2.89 -0.68 12.55
N VAL A 181 2.78 -0.47 13.87
CA VAL A 181 3.12 -1.48 14.89
C VAL A 181 2.27 -2.74 14.72
N PHE A 182 0.97 -2.61 14.48
CA PHE A 182 0.08 -3.76 14.30
C PHE A 182 0.42 -4.55 13.03
N LYS A 183 0.78 -3.85 11.95
CA LYS A 183 1.25 -4.50 10.71
C LYS A 183 2.57 -5.25 10.93
N LEU A 184 3.55 -4.64 11.61
CA LEU A 184 4.81 -5.28 11.97
C LEU A 184 4.60 -6.58 12.75
N LEU A 185 3.87 -6.50 13.87
CA LEU A 185 3.60 -7.66 14.73
C LEU A 185 2.87 -8.77 13.97
N THR A 186 1.93 -8.41 13.11
CA THR A 186 1.18 -9.39 12.31
C THR A 186 2.06 -10.01 11.23
N ILE A 187 2.93 -9.26 10.54
CA ILE A 187 3.90 -9.82 9.58
C ILE A 187 4.80 -10.83 10.28
N TRP A 188 5.36 -10.47 11.44
CA TRP A 188 6.18 -11.38 12.24
C TRP A 188 5.40 -12.62 12.68
N LYS A 189 4.15 -12.48 13.13
CA LYS A 189 3.30 -13.62 13.49
C LYS A 189 3.06 -14.55 12.31
N LEU A 190 2.68 -14.02 11.15
CA LEU A 190 2.38 -14.80 9.95
C LEU A 190 3.63 -15.52 9.42
N CYS A 191 4.83 -15.00 9.69
CA CYS A 191 6.12 -15.60 9.32
C CYS A 191 6.77 -16.43 10.44
N ASN A 192 6.03 -16.73 11.52
CA ASN A 192 6.53 -17.47 12.69
C ASN A 192 7.83 -16.88 13.30
N HIS A 193 7.99 -15.56 13.24
CA HIS A 193 9.24 -14.91 13.65
C HIS A 193 9.50 -15.09 15.16
N PRO A 194 10.71 -15.49 15.59
CA PRO A 194 10.99 -15.82 16.99
C PRO A 194 10.83 -14.63 17.97
N LYS A 195 10.91 -13.39 17.46
CA LYS A 195 10.71 -12.18 18.28
C LYS A 195 9.23 -11.87 18.59
N VAL A 196 8.28 -12.50 17.89
CA VAL A 196 6.89 -12.03 17.88
C VAL A 196 6.26 -11.95 19.28
N SER A 197 6.43 -12.99 20.11
CA SER A 197 5.82 -13.02 21.45
C SER A 197 6.36 -11.92 22.36
N PHE A 198 7.68 -11.69 22.31
CA PHE A 198 8.34 -10.63 23.08
C PHE A 198 7.88 -9.24 22.61
N GLU A 199 7.78 -9.02 21.30
CA GLU A 199 7.40 -7.73 20.75
C GLU A 199 5.92 -7.40 20.98
N ILE A 200 5.01 -8.39 20.96
CA ILE A 200 3.59 -8.19 21.33
C ILE A 200 3.51 -7.67 22.77
N GLU A 201 4.12 -8.37 23.73
CA GLU A 201 4.09 -7.99 25.15
C GLU A 201 4.72 -6.60 25.37
N ARG A 202 5.84 -6.32 24.71
CA ARG A 202 6.51 -5.02 24.78
C ARG A 202 5.59 -3.89 24.30
N TRP A 203 4.91 -4.06 23.17
CA TRP A 203 4.04 -3.02 22.61
C TRP A 203 2.76 -2.83 23.41
N GLU A 204 2.12 -3.90 23.89
CA GLU A 204 0.97 -3.80 24.80
C GLU A 204 1.32 -3.01 26.05
N ASN A 205 2.47 -3.30 26.65
CA ASN A 205 2.97 -2.56 27.82
C ASN A 205 3.23 -1.09 27.49
N ASN A 206 3.83 -0.78 26.32
CA ASN A 206 4.06 0.59 25.90
C ASN A 206 2.75 1.38 25.79
N PHE A 207 1.73 0.84 25.11
CA PHE A 207 0.44 1.52 24.98
C PHE A 207 -0.26 1.68 26.33
N LEU A 208 -0.16 0.68 27.22
CA LEU A 208 -0.67 0.80 28.58
C LEU A 208 0.00 1.94 29.35
N GLN A 209 1.33 2.10 29.24
CA GLN A 209 2.05 3.19 29.90
C GLN A 209 1.70 4.55 29.29
N MET A 210 1.58 4.66 27.97
CA MET A 210 1.14 5.89 27.30
C MET A 210 -0.22 6.34 27.84
N ARG A 211 -1.19 5.41 27.89
CA ARG A 211 -2.51 5.66 28.47
C ARG A 211 -2.45 6.08 29.94
N LYS A 212 -1.60 5.45 30.76
CA LYS A 212 -1.46 5.81 32.18
C LYS A 212 -0.86 7.20 32.36
N ASN A 213 0.07 7.58 31.48
CA ASN A 213 0.76 8.87 31.55
C ASN A 213 -0.14 10.02 31.10
N ASP A 214 -1.03 9.78 30.14
CA ASP A 214 -2.07 10.72 29.75
C ASP A 214 -3.39 10.00 29.47
N PRO A 215 -4.26 9.86 30.49
CA PRO A 215 -5.55 9.19 30.34
C PRO A 215 -6.57 10.03 29.56
N THR A 216 -6.27 11.29 29.24
CA THR A 216 -7.18 12.18 28.50
C THR A 216 -6.95 12.13 26.99
N GLU A 217 -5.77 11.66 26.56
CA GLU A 217 -5.47 11.42 25.16
C GLU A 217 -6.23 10.18 24.63
N ILE A 218 -7.32 10.45 23.90
CA ILE A 218 -8.21 9.42 23.36
C ILE A 218 -7.46 8.43 22.45
N GLN A 219 -6.41 8.87 21.76
CA GLN A 219 -5.64 7.99 20.88
C GLN A 219 -4.93 6.91 21.70
N TYR A 220 -4.43 7.21 22.91
CA TYR A 220 -3.72 6.21 23.72
C TYR A 220 -4.65 5.08 24.18
N GLU A 221 -5.90 5.41 24.51
CA GLU A 221 -6.93 4.39 24.79
C GLU A 221 -7.26 3.56 23.54
N ARG A 222 -7.41 4.19 22.37
CA ARG A 222 -7.68 3.48 21.10
C ARG A 222 -6.55 2.51 20.74
N TYR A 223 -5.30 2.95 20.84
CA TYR A 223 -4.13 2.11 20.55
C TYR A 223 -4.00 0.96 21.56
N TYR A 224 -4.26 1.20 22.85
CA TYR A 224 -4.25 0.16 23.88
C TYR A 224 -5.34 -0.89 23.65
N ASN A 225 -6.56 -0.46 23.31
CA ASN A 225 -7.66 -1.40 23.02
C ASN A 225 -7.38 -2.20 21.75
N ALA A 226 -6.86 -1.56 20.71
CA ALA A 226 -6.42 -2.23 19.49
C ALA A 226 -5.28 -3.23 19.75
N SER A 227 -4.34 -2.94 20.66
CA SER A 227 -3.24 -3.88 20.98
C SER A 227 -3.74 -5.13 21.70
N ASN A 228 -4.64 -4.98 22.68
CA ASN A 228 -5.23 -6.13 23.37
C ASN A 228 -6.03 -7.02 22.40
N GLN A 229 -6.82 -6.40 21.51
CA GLN A 229 -7.58 -7.13 20.50
C GLN A 229 -6.66 -7.83 19.51
N LEU A 230 -5.58 -7.18 19.05
CA LEU A 230 -4.60 -7.81 18.18
C LEU A 230 -3.95 -9.02 18.86
N SER A 231 -3.50 -8.88 20.11
CA SER A 231 -2.87 -9.97 20.86
C SER A 231 -3.79 -11.18 20.99
N GLU A 232 -5.08 -10.95 21.30
CA GLU A 232 -6.07 -12.03 21.34
C GLU A 232 -6.21 -12.73 19.97
N VAL A 233 -6.31 -11.97 18.88
CA VAL A 233 -6.41 -12.53 17.53
C VAL A 233 -5.14 -13.31 17.16
N LEU A 234 -3.95 -12.72 17.34
CA LEU A 234 -2.68 -13.35 17.00
C LEU A 234 -2.37 -14.59 17.86
N SER A 235 -2.91 -14.68 19.07
CA SER A 235 -2.79 -15.90 19.91
C SER A 235 -3.49 -17.12 19.30
N LYS A 236 -4.53 -16.88 18.48
CA LYS A 236 -5.35 -17.91 17.81
C LYS A 236 -5.01 -18.09 16.33
N THR A 237 -4.27 -17.15 15.75
CA THR A 237 -3.82 -17.20 14.36
C THR A 237 -2.65 -18.17 14.22
N GLU A 238 -2.79 -19.16 13.34
CA GLU A 238 -1.67 -20.01 12.92
C GLU A 238 -0.72 -19.23 11.98
N PRO A 239 0.60 -19.44 12.06
CA PRO A 239 1.52 -18.87 11.09
C PRO A 239 1.22 -19.42 9.68
N LEU A 240 1.46 -18.61 8.66
CA LEU A 240 1.35 -19.03 7.26
C LEU A 240 2.61 -19.71 6.75
N TYR A 241 3.74 -19.40 7.39
CA TYR A 241 5.05 -19.86 7.00
C TYR A 241 5.79 -20.38 8.22
N GLU A 242 6.61 -21.40 8.00
CA GLU A 242 7.65 -21.75 8.94
C GLU A 242 8.72 -20.66 8.99
N TRP A 243 9.33 -20.53 10.16
CA TRP A 243 10.42 -19.59 10.35
C TRP A 243 11.65 -20.04 9.56
N ASP A 244 12.22 -19.12 8.78
CA ASP A 244 13.50 -19.31 8.11
C ASP A 244 14.30 -17.99 8.13
N PRO A 245 15.46 -17.95 8.82
CA PRO A 245 16.29 -16.75 8.88
C PRO A 245 16.84 -16.33 7.51
N GLU A 246 16.82 -17.19 6.49
CA GLU A 246 17.21 -16.81 5.12
C GLU A 246 16.30 -15.70 4.55
N TYR A 247 15.06 -15.58 5.04
CA TYR A 247 14.19 -14.47 4.66
C TYR A 247 14.65 -13.10 5.18
N LEU A 248 15.64 -13.03 6.08
CA LEU A 248 16.22 -11.76 6.51
C LEU A 248 17.27 -11.22 5.52
N LYS A 249 17.67 -12.01 4.51
CA LYS A 249 18.60 -11.56 3.48
C LYS A 249 17.83 -10.74 2.44
N LEU A 250 18.32 -9.53 2.15
CA LEU A 250 17.82 -8.72 1.04
C LEU A 250 18.04 -9.49 -0.26
N LYS A 251 16.92 -9.86 -0.91
CA LYS A 251 16.90 -10.33 -2.30
C LYS A 251 16.98 -9.17 -3.28
#